data_AF-A0A3Q2Q0P0-F1
#
_entry.id   AF-A0A3Q2Q0P0-F1
#
_cell.length_a   1.000
_cell.length_b   1.000
_cell.length_c   1.000
_cell.angle_alpha   90.00
_cell.angle_beta   90.00
_cell.angle_gamma   90.00
#
_symmetry.space_group_name_H-M   'P 1'
#
loop_
_entity.id
_entity.type
_entity.pdbx_description
1 polymer ?
#
loop_
_entity_poly.entity_id
_entity_poly.type
_entity_poly.pdbx_seq_one_letter_code
_entity_poly.pdbx_strand_id
1 'polypeptide(L)'
;MLLIILFVQHLGHEIYCSGPILHQVQEAKLFDDDKYFVDMKLRSAPGVVLAAFQNLSNEWPNSAIPTEKLQEFLAAHFEKPGTEFETWTPTDWHEKPRFLSGIADEKLRRWGEQIHGLWKSLGRKVKKPTGRLSA
;
A
#
# COMPACT_ATOMS: atom_id res chain seq x y z
N MET A 1 -4.53 12.10 4.48
CA MET A 1 -4.87 10.81 3.83
C MET A 1 -4.60 10.89 2.32
N LEU A 2 -3.38 11.32 1.95
CA LEU A 2 -3.02 11.70 0.58
C LEU A 2 -1.59 11.25 0.22
N LEU A 3 -1.03 10.30 1.00
CA LEU A 3 0.35 9.83 0.82
C LEU A 3 0.46 8.50 0.06
N ILE A 4 -0.64 7.88 -0.38
CA ILE A 4 -0.60 6.61 -1.12
C ILE A 4 -0.43 6.80 -2.64
N ILE A 5 -0.61 8.02 -3.19
CA ILE A 5 -0.61 8.22 -4.65
C ILE A 5 0.81 8.35 -5.27
N LEU A 6 1.89 8.42 -4.48
CA LEU A 6 3.21 8.78 -5.02
C LEU A 6 4.04 7.65 -5.66
N PHE A 7 3.46 6.50 -6.02
CA PHE A 7 4.18 5.44 -6.75
C PHE A 7 3.44 4.85 -7.96
N VAL A 8 2.49 5.58 -8.54
CA VAL A 8 1.79 5.09 -9.74
C VAL A 8 2.59 5.48 -11.00
N GLN A 9 3.58 4.66 -11.36
CA GLN A 9 3.95 4.53 -12.78
C GLN A 9 2.67 4.17 -13.57
N HIS A 10 2.55 4.56 -14.85
CA HIS A 10 1.33 4.38 -15.66
C HIS A 10 0.71 2.97 -15.55
N LEU A 11 1.54 1.93 -15.48
CA LEU A 11 1.11 0.53 -15.33
C LEU A 11 0.51 0.20 -13.95
N GLY A 12 0.87 0.93 -12.89
CA GLY A 12 0.24 0.78 -11.58
C GLY A 12 -1.22 1.24 -11.58
N HIS A 13 -1.58 2.20 -12.44
CA HIS A 13 -2.97 2.64 -12.58
C HIS A 13 -3.86 1.54 -13.15
N GLU A 14 -3.32 0.76 -14.10
CA GLU A 14 -4.01 -0.39 -14.68
C GLU A 14 -4.24 -1.49 -13.63
N ILE A 15 -3.29 -1.73 -12.72
CA ILE A 15 -3.45 -2.77 -11.69
C ILE A 15 -4.41 -2.33 -10.57
N TYR A 16 -4.27 -1.09 -10.08
CA TYR A 16 -4.89 -0.66 -8.83
C TYR A 16 -6.05 0.33 -8.97
N CYS A 17 -6.30 0.90 -10.16
CA CYS A 17 -7.32 1.94 -10.33
C CYS A 17 -8.44 1.55 -11.30
N SER A 18 -8.11 1.05 -12.50
CA SER A 18 -9.13 0.90 -13.55
C SER A 18 -9.02 -0.34 -14.44
N GLY A 19 -8.01 -1.19 -14.25
CA GLY A 19 -7.81 -2.34 -15.14
C GLY A 19 -8.43 -3.65 -14.64
N PRO A 20 -8.24 -4.72 -15.42
CA PRO A 20 -9.01 -5.96 -15.28
C PRO A 20 -8.66 -6.75 -14.02
N ILE A 21 -7.45 -6.58 -13.47
CA ILE A 21 -7.05 -7.23 -12.20
C ILE A 21 -7.92 -6.72 -11.05
N LEU A 22 -7.99 -5.40 -10.85
CA LEU A 22 -8.83 -4.80 -9.82
C LEU A 22 -10.28 -5.26 -9.98
N HIS A 23 -10.81 -5.22 -11.20
CA HIS A 23 -12.18 -5.60 -11.48
C HIS A 23 -12.48 -7.05 -11.06
N GLN A 24 -11.68 -8.02 -11.49
CA GLN A 24 -11.87 -9.43 -11.12
C GLN A 24 -11.74 -9.68 -9.61
N VAL A 25 -10.77 -9.03 -8.94
CA VAL A 25 -10.59 -9.17 -7.49
C VAL A 25 -11.80 -8.61 -6.71
N GLN A 26 -12.33 -7.47 -7.14
CA GLN A 26 -13.48 -6.84 -6.49
C GLN A 26 -14.78 -7.62 -6.74
N GLU A 27 -15.01 -8.12 -7.96
CA GLU A 27 -16.19 -8.94 -8.25
C GLU A 27 -16.18 -10.28 -7.50
N ALA A 28 -15.00 -10.89 -7.33
CA ALA A 28 -14.83 -12.12 -6.58
C ALA A 28 -15.00 -11.94 -5.06
N LYS A 29 -15.08 -10.69 -4.56
CA LYS A 29 -15.21 -10.35 -3.13
C LYS A 29 -14.24 -11.14 -2.24
N LEU A 30 -12.97 -11.20 -2.66
CA LEU A 30 -11.94 -12.00 -1.99
C LEU A 30 -11.60 -11.53 -0.58
N PHE A 31 -11.86 -10.25 -0.28
CA PHE A 31 -11.49 -9.61 0.98
C PHE A 31 -12.68 -8.80 1.51
N ASP A 32 -12.86 -8.81 2.83
CA ASP A 32 -13.91 -8.04 3.51
C ASP A 32 -13.62 -6.53 3.53
N ASP A 33 -12.34 -6.14 3.39
CA ASP A 33 -11.88 -4.76 3.32
C ASP A 33 -11.63 -4.37 1.86
N ASP A 34 -12.41 -3.40 1.36
CA ASP A 34 -12.32 -2.86 0.00
C ASP A 34 -10.92 -2.28 -0.31
N LYS A 35 -10.16 -1.91 0.73
CA LYS A 35 -8.78 -1.43 0.60
C LYS A 35 -7.73 -2.52 0.60
N TYR A 36 -8.06 -3.76 0.94
CA TYR A 36 -7.09 -4.83 1.11
C TYR A 36 -6.22 -5.02 -0.14
N PHE A 37 -6.85 -5.22 -1.30
CA PHE A 37 -6.12 -5.46 -2.54
C PHE A 37 -5.29 -4.25 -3.00
N VAL A 38 -5.84 -3.03 -2.91
CA VAL A 38 -5.14 -1.81 -3.36
C VAL A 38 -3.95 -1.46 -2.48
N ASP A 39 -3.93 -1.96 -1.24
CA ASP A 39 -2.79 -1.82 -0.33
C ASP A 39 -1.78 -3.00 -0.46
N MET A 40 -2.04 -3.99 -1.32
CA MET A 40 -1.06 -5.06 -1.60
C MET A 40 0.07 -4.54 -2.49
N LYS A 41 1.32 -4.86 -2.15
CA LYS A 41 2.50 -4.46 -2.92
C LYS A 41 2.88 -5.50 -3.97
N LEU A 42 3.25 -5.08 -5.18
CA LEU A 42 3.76 -5.99 -6.21
C LEU A 42 5.10 -6.62 -5.80
N ARG A 43 5.25 -7.92 -6.09
CA ARG A 43 6.53 -8.65 -5.98
C ARG A 43 7.44 -8.44 -7.17
N SER A 44 6.93 -7.92 -8.29
CA SER A 44 7.65 -7.75 -9.55
C SER A 44 7.17 -6.50 -10.29
N ALA A 45 7.85 -6.12 -11.38
CA ALA A 45 7.47 -4.96 -12.16
C ALA A 45 6.01 -5.08 -12.69
N PRO A 46 5.23 -3.98 -12.73
CA PRO A 46 3.83 -4.01 -13.16
C PRO A 46 3.58 -4.74 -14.49
N GLY A 47 4.44 -4.53 -15.49
CA GLY A 47 4.31 -5.18 -16.80
C GLY A 47 4.40 -6.70 -16.74
N VAL A 48 5.20 -7.27 -15.82
CA VAL A 48 5.30 -8.72 -15.62
C VAL A 48 4.00 -9.26 -15.03
N VAL A 49 3.42 -8.55 -14.06
CA VAL A 49 2.16 -8.96 -13.41
C VAL A 49 0.99 -8.84 -14.39
N LEU A 50 0.94 -7.78 -15.19
CA LEU A 50 -0.08 -7.60 -16.23
C LEU A 50 0.01 -8.70 -17.29
N ALA A 51 1.21 -9.05 -17.78
CA ALA A 51 1.39 -10.13 -18.73
C ALA A 51 1.01 -11.50 -18.14
N ALA A 52 1.38 -11.77 -16.88
CA ALA A 52 0.98 -12.99 -16.18
C ALA A 52 -0.55 -13.09 -16.02
N PHE A 53 -1.21 -11.97 -15.71
CA PHE A 53 -2.66 -11.93 -15.61
C PHE A 53 -3.35 -12.13 -16.95
N GLN A 54 -2.83 -11.55 -18.03
CA GLN A 54 -3.34 -11.77 -19.37
C GLN A 54 -3.32 -13.27 -19.72
N ASN A 55 -2.21 -13.97 -19.42
CA ASN A 55 -2.12 -15.42 -19.61
C ASN A 55 -3.19 -16.18 -18.80
N LEU A 56 -3.37 -15.84 -17.52
CA LEU A 56 -4.40 -16.43 -16.68
C LEU A 56 -5.81 -16.19 -17.26
N SER A 57 -6.11 -14.96 -17.67
CA SER A 57 -7.42 -14.60 -18.22
C SER A 57 -7.75 -15.31 -19.54
N ASN A 58 -6.72 -15.68 -20.33
CA ASN A 58 -6.90 -16.42 -21.58
C ASN A 58 -7.36 -17.87 -21.37
N GLU A 59 -7.18 -18.44 -20.18
CA GLU A 59 -7.75 -19.75 -19.82
C GLU A 59 -9.28 -19.66 -19.59
N TRP A 60 -9.81 -18.46 -19.33
CA TRP A 60 -11.23 -18.16 -19.10
C TRP A 60 -11.72 -16.98 -19.95
N PRO A 61 -11.63 -17.04 -21.29
CA PRO A 61 -11.80 -15.88 -22.17
C PRO A 61 -13.21 -15.25 -22.15
N ASN A 62 -14.21 -15.94 -21.60
CA ASN A 62 -15.60 -15.48 -21.52
C ASN A 62 -16.27 -15.87 -20.18
N SER A 63 -15.48 -16.10 -19.13
CA SER A 63 -15.99 -16.51 -17.83
C SER A 63 -15.19 -15.87 -16.71
N ALA A 64 -15.79 -15.75 -15.53
CA ALA A 64 -15.06 -15.32 -14.35
C ALA A 64 -13.93 -16.33 -14.03
N ILE A 65 -12.77 -15.80 -13.65
CA ILE A 65 -11.67 -16.64 -13.16
C ILE A 65 -12.12 -17.27 -11.83
N PRO A 66 -11.96 -18.59 -11.63
CA PRO A 66 -12.29 -19.22 -10.36
C PRO A 66 -11.56 -18.54 -9.19
N THR A 67 -12.28 -18.35 -8.08
CA THR A 67 -11.78 -17.68 -6.87
C THR A 67 -10.42 -18.23 -6.42
N GLU A 68 -10.26 -19.55 -6.45
CA GLU A 68 -9.04 -20.24 -6.03
C GLU A 68 -7.86 -19.88 -6.95
N LYS A 69 -8.09 -19.78 -8.27
CA LYS A 69 -7.06 -19.41 -9.24
C LYS A 69 -6.66 -17.95 -9.12
N LEU A 70 -7.63 -17.07 -8.84
CA LEU A 70 -7.34 -15.67 -8.56
C LEU A 70 -6.55 -15.50 -7.25
N GLN A 71 -6.85 -16.28 -6.21
CA GLN A 71 -6.07 -16.29 -4.97
C GLN A 71 -4.65 -16.81 -5.17
N GLU A 72 -4.45 -17.87 -5.94
CA GLU A 72 -3.12 -18.37 -6.34
C GLU A 72 -2.32 -17.28 -7.06
N PHE A 73 -2.94 -16.58 -8.03
CA PHE A 73 -2.33 -15.46 -8.74
C PHE A 73 -1.92 -14.33 -7.80
N LEU A 74 -2.80 -13.90 -6.89
CA LEU A 74 -2.49 -12.86 -5.92
C LEU A 74 -1.34 -13.27 -5.00
N ALA A 75 -1.33 -14.52 -4.52
CA ALA A 75 -0.27 -15.03 -3.66
C ALA A 75 1.11 -15.04 -4.37
N ALA A 76 1.13 -15.35 -5.66
CA ALA A 76 2.34 -15.42 -6.48
C ALA A 76 2.91 -14.04 -6.83
N HIS A 77 2.06 -13.03 -7.05
CA HIS A 77 2.48 -11.73 -7.58
C HIS A 77 2.42 -10.56 -6.60
N PHE A 78 1.75 -10.72 -5.45
CA PHE A 78 1.55 -9.65 -4.48
C PHE A 78 2.01 -10.05 -3.07
N GLU A 79 2.54 -9.08 -2.34
CA GLU A 79 2.81 -9.14 -0.91
C GLU A 79 1.56 -8.72 -0.12
N LYS A 80 1.43 -9.22 1.11
CA LYS A 80 0.33 -8.80 1.99
C LYS A 80 0.42 -7.30 2.29
N PRO A 81 -0.72 -6.61 2.51
CA PRO A 81 -0.71 -5.20 2.88
C PRO A 81 0.11 -4.92 4.15
N GLY A 82 0.73 -3.75 4.20
CA GLY A 82 1.53 -3.29 5.35
C GLY A 82 2.94 -3.90 5.45
N THR A 83 3.32 -4.79 4.54
CA THR A 83 4.68 -5.38 4.51
C THR A 83 5.73 -4.46 3.90
N GLU A 84 5.32 -3.40 3.23
CA GLU A 84 6.13 -2.35 2.63
C GLU A 84 6.76 -1.40 3.66
N PHE A 85 6.25 -1.40 4.89
CA PHE A 85 6.67 -0.48 5.94
C PHE A 85 7.58 -1.16 6.97
N GLU A 86 8.51 -0.39 7.51
CA GLU A 86 9.25 -0.70 8.73
C GLU A 86 8.94 0.32 9.83
N THR A 87 8.98 -0.11 11.09
CA THR A 87 8.88 0.78 12.24
C THR A 87 9.99 1.81 12.16
N TRP A 88 9.64 3.08 12.35
CA TRP A 88 10.60 4.16 12.27
C TRP A 88 10.29 5.22 13.32
N THR A 89 11.31 5.58 14.08
CA THR A 89 11.31 6.77 14.92
C THR A 89 12.21 7.81 14.27
N PRO A 90 11.70 9.01 13.92
CA PRO A 90 12.51 10.08 13.37
C PRO A 90 13.64 10.46 14.34
N THR A 91 14.85 10.68 13.83
CA THR A 91 16.04 10.98 14.64
C THR A 91 15.96 12.36 15.30
N ASP A 92 15.16 13.26 14.74
CA ASP A 92 14.89 14.60 15.22
C ASP A 92 13.64 14.67 16.12
N TRP A 93 12.99 13.53 16.41
CA TRP A 93 11.84 13.50 17.29
C TRP A 93 12.27 13.71 18.74
N HIS A 94 11.63 14.66 19.43
CA HIS A 94 11.87 14.98 20.83
C HIS A 94 10.54 15.06 21.58
N GLU A 95 10.46 14.59 22.82
CA GLU A 95 9.22 14.56 23.60
C GLU A 95 8.58 15.94 23.81
N LYS A 96 9.41 16.98 23.95
CA LYS A 96 8.98 18.37 24.16
C LYS A 96 9.51 19.26 23.02
N PRO A 97 8.88 19.24 21.84
CA PRO A 97 9.35 20.04 20.72
C PRO A 97 9.12 21.53 20.99
N ARG A 98 10.09 22.37 20.61
CA ARG A 98 10.08 23.82 20.90
C ARG A 98 8.89 24.56 20.30
N PHE A 99 8.30 24.08 19.20
CA PHE A 99 7.15 24.75 18.60
C PHE A 99 5.89 24.69 19.48
N LEU A 100 5.74 23.66 20.32
CA LEU A 100 4.59 23.55 21.23
C LEU A 100 4.66 24.53 22.41
N SER A 101 5.85 25.00 22.79
CA SER A 101 5.96 26.02 23.85
C SER A 101 5.41 27.39 23.44
N GLY A 102 5.19 27.63 22.14
CA GLY A 102 4.56 28.85 21.64
C GLY A 102 3.03 28.87 21.79
N ILE A 103 2.41 27.76 22.18
CA ILE A 103 0.96 27.67 22.37
C ILE A 103 0.62 28.17 23.78
N ALA A 104 -0.04 29.32 23.86
CA ALA A 104 -0.38 29.97 25.13
C ALA A 104 -1.49 29.23 25.91
N ASP A 105 -2.50 28.71 25.22
CA ASP A 105 -3.57 27.94 25.85
C ASP A 105 -3.08 26.55 26.28
N GLU A 106 -3.22 26.25 27.56
CA GLU A 106 -2.71 25.02 28.14
C GLU A 106 -3.41 23.77 27.60
N LYS A 107 -4.72 23.82 27.33
CA LYS A 107 -5.46 22.68 26.80
C LYS A 107 -5.04 22.37 25.38
N LEU A 108 -4.88 23.41 24.55
CA LEU A 108 -4.39 23.26 23.18
C LEU A 108 -2.95 22.76 23.14
N ARG A 109 -2.09 23.22 24.06
CA ARG A 109 -0.72 22.73 24.18
C ARG A 109 -0.69 21.23 24.53
N ARG A 110 -1.45 20.82 25.56
CA ARG A 110 -1.55 19.40 25.95
C ARG A 110 -2.09 18.53 24.82
N TRP A 111 -3.10 19.01 24.08
CA TRP A 111 -3.62 18.31 22.91
C TRP A 111 -2.56 18.18 21.80
N GLY A 112 -1.78 19.22 21.55
CA GLY A 112 -0.64 19.19 20.63
C GLY A 112 0.45 18.19 21.04
N GLU A 113 0.75 18.09 22.33
CA GLU A 113 1.68 17.08 22.89
C GLU A 113 1.15 15.65 22.68
N GLN A 114 -0.15 15.42 22.88
CA GLN A 114 -0.78 14.12 22.62
C GLN A 114 -0.67 13.74 21.14
N ILE A 115 -0.97 14.66 20.23
CA ILE A 115 -0.80 14.45 18.79
C ILE A 115 0.66 14.15 18.45
N HIS A 116 1.60 14.95 18.97
CA HIS A 116 3.04 14.74 18.78
C HIS A 116 3.51 13.35 19.21
N GLY A 117 2.96 12.83 20.30
CA GLY A 117 3.16 11.46 20.77
C GLY A 117 2.66 10.41 19.77
N LEU A 118 1.50 10.63 19.13
CA LEU A 118 0.97 9.73 18.10
C LEU A 118 1.88 9.65 16.87
N TRP A 119 2.52 10.74 16.45
CA TRP A 119 3.44 10.71 15.31
C TRP A 119 4.62 9.75 15.52
N LYS A 120 5.08 9.58 16.75
CA LYS A 120 6.13 8.60 17.09
C LYS A 120 5.66 7.15 16.89
N SER A 121 4.41 6.85 17.26
CA SER A 121 3.86 5.49 17.18
C SER A 121 3.29 5.15 15.80
N LEU A 122 2.82 6.15 15.06
CA LEU A 122 2.24 6.00 13.72
C LEU A 122 3.27 6.19 12.60
N GLY A 123 4.41 6.80 12.89
CA GLY A 123 5.51 6.96 11.94
C GLY A 123 5.98 5.62 11.37
N ARG A 124 6.06 5.54 10.04
CA ARG A 124 6.55 4.38 9.30
C ARG A 124 7.53 4.83 8.25
N LYS A 125 8.51 3.99 7.94
CA LYS A 125 9.43 4.20 6.83
C LYS A 125 9.18 3.16 5.75
N VAL A 126 9.20 3.58 4.51
CA VAL A 126 9.08 2.67 3.37
C VAL A 126 10.38 1.88 3.24
N LYS A 127 10.29 0.55 3.20
CA LYS A 127 11.43 -0.32 2.95
C LYS A 127 12.03 0.00 1.58
N LYS A 128 13.36 -0.04 1.47
CA LYS A 128 14.01 0.09 0.17
C LYS A 128 13.60 -1.08 -0.73
N PRO A 129 13.32 -0.86 -2.03
CA PRO A 129 13.05 -1.95 -2.97
C PRO A 129 14.23 -2.93 -2.98
N THR A 130 13.98 -4.22 -2.85
CA THR A 130 15.01 -5.27 -2.82
C THR A 130 15.55 -5.67 -4.20
N GLY A 131 15.15 -4.98 -5.28
CA GLY A 131 15.66 -5.21 -6.63
C GLY A 131 16.69 -4.16 -7.02
N ARG A 132 17.96 -4.56 -7.15
CA ARG A 132 18.95 -3.81 -7.93
C ARG A 132 18.47 -3.85 -9.38
N LEU A 133 18.13 -2.69 -9.97
CA LEU A 133 18.26 -2.55 -11.40
C LEU A 133 19.76 -2.59 -11.68
N SER A 134 20.29 -3.79 -11.96
CA SER A 134 21.56 -3.87 -12.68
C SER A 134 21.30 -3.27 -14.06
N ALA A 135 21.79 -2.05 -14.24
CA ALA A 135 22.01 -1.48 -15.56
C ALA A 135 22.97 -2.36 -16.36
#